data_AF-A0A382XKK2-F1
#
_entry.id   AF-A0A382XKK2-F1
#
_cell.length_a   1.000
_cell.length_b   1.000
_cell.length_c   1.000
_cell.angle_alpha   90.00
_cell.angle_beta   90.00
_cell.angle_gamma   90.00
#
_symmetry.space_group_name_H-M   'P 1'
#
loop_
_entity.id
_entity.type
_entity.pdbx_description
1 polymer ?
#
loop_
_entity_poly.entity_id
_entity_poly.type
_entity_poly.pdbx_seq_one_letter_code
_entity_poly.pdbx_strand_id
1 'polypeptide(L)'
;EEIVLEENITDLVLHYVESSWVNGSVMYDLSDKPNEDPVPYNNQMVNIQWGDGITETTMTDSNGTFAFQIPVGAEVNLTVHVIVGDLLVGEHFTVTSGGSELTLYPQNSVGAAGQMFLYDAGNPYTNTVPGFGNYPFLMEAYDSLTGVTWQWPVDTEQGRFTSRVLMGGENETRNWTLSINNEALNVEPLTYSPLGDNVSLHLTAEPAYVQVNLSTFIDHSIDGNLSNGTALALDFRLTPIGAPDGSTTINISADQICEGGATQNCWDNG
;
A
#
# COMPACT_ATOMS: atom_id res chain seq x y z
N GLU A 1 -8.02 23.48 0.58
CA GLU A 1 -8.00 22.66 1.80
C GLU A 1 -7.04 23.31 2.77
N GLU A 2 -7.44 23.53 4.01
CA GLU A 2 -6.61 24.20 5.02
C GLU A 2 -5.90 23.13 5.83
N ILE A 3 -4.57 23.08 5.74
CA ILE A 3 -3.76 22.14 6.52
C ILE A 3 -3.67 22.70 7.94
N VAL A 4 -4.38 22.07 8.88
CA VAL A 4 -4.28 22.37 10.31
C VAL A 4 -3.17 21.49 10.88
N LEU A 5 -2.10 22.11 11.37
CA LEU A 5 -0.94 21.43 11.94
C LEU A 5 -1.07 21.47 13.47
N GLU A 6 -1.26 20.30 14.09
CA GLU A 6 -1.52 20.18 15.54
C GLU A 6 -0.24 20.19 16.40
N GLU A 7 0.95 20.09 15.79
CA GLU A 7 2.23 20.15 16.51
C GLU A 7 3.25 21.12 15.88
N ASN A 8 4.24 21.51 16.68
CA ASN A 8 5.23 22.53 16.34
C ASN A 8 6.26 21.93 15.36
N ILE A 9 6.01 22.05 14.04
CA ILE A 9 6.89 21.44 13.04
C ILE A 9 8.05 22.38 12.72
N THR A 10 9.11 22.29 13.51
CA THR A 10 10.32 23.10 13.34
C THR A 10 11.21 22.65 12.19
N ASP A 11 11.00 21.45 11.64
CA ASP A 11 11.88 20.82 10.64
C ASP A 11 11.22 20.55 9.27
N LEU A 12 10.01 21.07 9.01
CA LEU A 12 9.36 20.93 7.70
C LEU A 12 9.97 21.90 6.70
N VAL A 13 10.66 21.36 5.69
CA VAL A 13 11.09 22.15 4.53
C VAL A 13 9.99 22.05 3.46
N LEU A 14 9.20 23.11 3.33
CA LEU A 14 8.18 23.22 2.29
C LEU A 14 8.82 23.69 0.99
N HIS A 15 8.80 22.84 -0.04
CA HIS A 15 9.21 23.19 -1.40
C HIS A 15 7.97 23.49 -2.24
N TYR A 16 7.81 24.75 -2.62
CA TYR A 16 6.76 25.15 -3.57
C TYR A 16 7.25 24.89 -5.00
N VAL A 17 6.46 24.14 -5.75
CA VAL A 17 6.71 23.84 -7.17
C VAL A 17 5.48 24.27 -7.96
N GLU A 18 5.71 24.80 -9.16
CA GLU A 18 4.63 25.11 -10.10
C GLU A 18 3.90 23.82 -10.50
N SER A 19 2.57 23.86 -10.55
CA SER A 19 1.78 22.76 -11.09
C SER A 19 1.49 22.96 -12.57
N SER A 20 1.47 21.87 -13.31
CA SER A 20 1.17 21.81 -14.74
C SER A 20 -0.01 20.88 -15.01
N TRP A 21 -0.68 21.09 -16.13
CA TRP A 21 -1.84 20.27 -16.53
C TRP A 21 -1.38 18.95 -17.15
N VAL A 22 -1.92 17.85 -16.63
CA VAL A 22 -1.85 16.53 -17.24
C VAL A 22 -3.24 16.23 -17.80
N ASN A 23 -3.38 16.40 -19.10
CA ASN A 23 -4.61 16.14 -19.84
C ASN A 23 -4.50 14.81 -20.59
N GLY A 24 -5.66 14.23 -20.89
CA GLY A 24 -5.70 13.17 -21.86
C GLY A 24 -7.09 12.65 -22.15
N SER A 25 -7.13 11.57 -22.91
CA SER A 25 -8.35 10.88 -23.29
C SER A 25 -8.20 9.36 -23.19
N VAL A 26 -9.28 8.66 -22.86
CA VAL A 26 -9.34 7.20 -22.86
C VAL A 26 -10.26 6.76 -24.00
N MET A 27 -9.69 6.06 -24.98
CA MET A 27 -10.35 5.76 -26.26
C MET A 27 -10.33 4.27 -26.57
N TYR A 28 -11.26 3.82 -27.39
CA TYR A 28 -11.17 2.50 -28.01
C TYR A 28 -9.97 2.46 -28.97
N ASP A 29 -9.24 1.35 -28.96
CA ASP A 29 -8.26 1.09 -30.01
C ASP A 29 -8.99 0.67 -31.29
N LEU A 30 -8.91 1.53 -32.31
CA LEU A 30 -9.49 1.31 -33.64
C LEU A 30 -8.40 1.22 -34.70
N SER A 31 -7.17 0.89 -34.32
CA SER A 31 -6.04 0.73 -35.26
C SER A 31 -6.31 -0.32 -36.33
N ASP A 32 -7.15 -1.32 -36.05
CA ASP A 32 -7.64 -2.33 -36.98
C ASP A 32 -8.82 -1.87 -37.87
N LYS A 33 -9.44 -0.73 -37.54
CA LYS A 33 -10.61 -0.15 -38.21
C LYS A 33 -10.44 1.35 -38.47
N PRO A 34 -9.50 1.75 -39.36
CA PRO A 34 -9.09 3.14 -39.54
C PRO A 34 -10.16 4.07 -40.14
N ASN A 35 -11.30 3.52 -40.58
CA ASN A 35 -12.42 4.29 -41.14
C ASN A 35 -13.55 4.52 -40.14
N GLU A 36 -13.45 3.99 -38.91
CA GLU A 36 -14.43 4.22 -37.86
C GLU A 36 -14.10 5.50 -37.08
N ASP A 37 -15.15 6.20 -36.65
CA ASP A 37 -14.99 7.39 -35.83
C ASP A 37 -14.44 7.02 -34.44
N PRO A 38 -13.58 7.85 -33.81
CA PRO A 38 -13.07 7.60 -32.48
C PRO A 38 -14.20 7.42 -31.46
N VAL A 39 -14.13 6.32 -30.71
CA VAL A 39 -15.10 6.04 -29.64
C VAL A 39 -14.43 6.28 -28.29
N PRO A 40 -15.02 7.09 -27.40
CA PRO A 40 -14.47 7.33 -26.06
C PRO A 40 -15.00 6.34 -25.02
N TYR A 41 -14.19 6.10 -23.98
CA TYR A 41 -14.68 5.53 -22.72
C TYR A 41 -15.16 6.67 -21.81
N ASN A 42 -16.47 6.80 -21.66
CA ASN A 42 -17.11 7.80 -20.82
C ASN A 42 -17.31 7.31 -19.38
N ASN A 43 -17.27 8.23 -18.41
CA ASN A 43 -17.46 7.92 -16.99
C ASN A 43 -16.53 6.79 -16.53
N GLN A 44 -15.28 6.84 -16.98
CA GLN A 44 -14.22 5.92 -16.62
C GLN A 44 -13.32 6.57 -15.57
N MET A 45 -13.05 5.84 -14.48
CA MET A 45 -12.12 6.31 -13.46
C MET A 45 -10.69 6.27 -14.00
N VAL A 46 -9.99 7.39 -13.84
CA VAL A 46 -8.56 7.56 -14.07
C VAL A 46 -7.91 7.83 -12.73
N ASN A 47 -6.84 7.12 -12.42
CA ASN A 47 -6.08 7.27 -11.18
C ASN A 47 -4.67 7.77 -11.52
N ILE A 48 -4.15 8.70 -10.73
CA ILE A 48 -2.78 9.17 -10.83
C ILE A 48 -2.13 9.17 -9.45
N GLN A 49 -0.93 8.59 -9.36
CA GLN A 49 -0.15 8.48 -8.13
C GLN A 49 1.22 9.14 -8.25
N TRP A 50 1.67 9.82 -7.18
CA TRP A 50 3.01 10.43 -7.09
C TRP A 50 3.47 10.62 -5.65
N GLY A 51 4.75 10.97 -5.46
CA GLY A 51 5.28 11.49 -4.20
C GLY A 51 5.14 10.56 -2.99
N ASP A 52 5.36 9.26 -3.17
CA ASP A 52 5.28 8.22 -2.12
C ASP A 52 3.97 8.24 -1.33
N GLY A 53 2.85 8.09 -2.05
CA GLY A 53 1.54 7.79 -1.46
C GLY A 53 0.46 8.82 -1.72
N ILE A 54 0.72 9.85 -2.53
CA ILE A 54 -0.33 10.77 -2.99
C ILE A 54 -1.05 10.12 -4.17
N THR A 55 -2.37 10.02 -4.06
CA THR A 55 -3.23 9.43 -5.08
C THR A 55 -4.41 10.36 -5.34
N GLU A 56 -4.64 10.69 -6.60
CA GLU A 56 -5.81 11.44 -7.05
C GLU A 56 -6.61 10.62 -8.07
N THR A 57 -7.92 10.87 -8.13
CA THR A 57 -8.79 10.23 -9.11
C THR A 57 -9.68 11.25 -9.78
N THR A 58 -9.99 11.01 -11.05
CA THR A 58 -11.00 11.76 -11.79
C THR A 58 -11.79 10.81 -12.69
N MET A 59 -12.89 11.31 -13.27
CA MET A 59 -13.73 10.56 -14.18
C MET A 59 -13.64 11.18 -15.57
N THR A 60 -13.55 10.35 -16.60
CA THR A 60 -13.61 10.84 -17.97
C THR A 60 -14.99 11.41 -18.31
N ASP A 61 -15.01 12.48 -19.11
CA ASP A 61 -16.25 13.12 -19.57
C ASP A 61 -16.93 12.35 -20.74
N SER A 62 -17.93 12.96 -21.37
CA SER A 62 -18.62 12.37 -22.53
C SER A 62 -17.74 12.16 -23.75
N ASN A 63 -16.60 12.86 -23.82
CA ASN A 63 -15.61 12.72 -24.89
C ASN A 63 -14.44 11.83 -24.47
N GLY A 64 -14.53 11.18 -23.29
CA GLY A 64 -13.46 10.33 -22.76
C GLY A 64 -12.28 11.12 -22.19
N THR A 65 -12.41 12.44 -22.03
CA THR A 65 -11.30 13.32 -21.62
C THR A 65 -11.20 13.44 -20.10
N PHE A 66 -9.98 13.61 -19.60
CA PHE A 66 -9.65 13.83 -18.20
C PHE A 66 -8.54 14.89 -18.06
N ALA A 67 -8.43 15.48 -16.88
CA ALA A 67 -7.38 16.43 -16.55
C ALA A 67 -7.01 16.37 -15.06
N PHE A 68 -5.72 16.53 -14.77
CA PHE A 68 -5.16 16.67 -13.42
C PHE A 68 -4.21 17.88 -13.37
N GLN A 69 -4.03 18.44 -12.17
CA GLN A 69 -3.05 19.50 -11.93
C GLN A 69 -1.95 18.96 -11.01
N ILE A 70 -0.79 18.65 -11.58
CA ILE A 70 0.28 17.94 -10.89
C ILE A 70 1.56 18.79 -10.83
N PRO A 71 2.35 18.76 -9.73
CA PRO A 71 3.63 19.46 -9.66
C PRO A 71 4.57 19.09 -10.81
N VAL A 72 5.19 20.10 -11.42
CA VAL A 72 6.23 19.90 -12.44
C VAL A 72 7.40 19.13 -11.84
N GLY A 73 7.92 18.15 -12.58
CA GLY A 73 9.00 17.28 -12.12
C GLY A 73 8.53 16.11 -11.25
N ALA A 74 7.24 16.02 -10.91
CA ALA A 74 6.70 14.82 -10.29
C ALA A 74 6.75 13.64 -11.26
N GLU A 75 7.26 12.51 -10.77
CA GLU A 75 7.19 11.22 -11.43
C GLU A 75 5.84 10.58 -11.07
N VAL A 76 5.06 10.25 -12.09
CA VAL A 76 3.66 9.84 -11.92
C VAL A 76 3.44 8.46 -12.52
N ASN A 77 2.61 7.67 -11.84
CA ASN A 77 1.93 6.53 -12.43
C ASN A 77 0.51 6.96 -12.74
N LEU A 78 0.10 6.88 -14.01
CA LEU A 78 -1.28 7.11 -14.42
C LEU A 78 -1.88 5.78 -14.86
N THR A 79 -3.03 5.41 -14.31
CA THR A 79 -3.65 4.10 -14.53
C THR A 79 -5.15 4.21 -14.77
N VAL A 80 -5.67 3.35 -15.66
CA VAL A 80 -7.09 3.29 -16.03
C VAL A 80 -7.53 1.84 -16.12
N HIS A 81 -8.48 1.45 -15.28
CA HIS A 81 -9.11 0.12 -15.33
C HIS A 81 -10.56 0.24 -15.81
N VAL A 82 -10.80 -0.12 -17.08
CA VAL A 82 -12.16 -0.23 -17.63
C VAL A 82 -12.78 -1.53 -17.14
N ILE A 83 -13.64 -1.41 -16.13
CA ILE A 83 -14.28 -2.55 -15.46
C ILE A 83 -15.10 -3.38 -16.45
N VAL A 84 -15.82 -2.73 -17.36
CA VAL A 84 -16.58 -3.43 -18.40
C VAL A 84 -15.61 -3.91 -19.47
N GLY A 85 -15.35 -5.22 -19.49
CA GLY A 85 -14.41 -5.83 -20.42
C GLY A 85 -13.01 -6.02 -19.85
N ASP A 86 -12.78 -5.66 -18.58
CA ASP A 86 -11.52 -5.90 -17.87
C ASP A 86 -10.29 -5.36 -18.65
N LEU A 87 -10.34 -4.10 -19.07
CA LEU A 87 -9.26 -3.50 -19.87
C LEU A 87 -8.37 -2.62 -19.00
N LEU A 88 -7.07 -2.67 -19.23
CA LEU A 88 -6.08 -1.86 -18.52
C LEU A 88 -5.24 -1.03 -19.49
N VAL A 89 -4.92 0.18 -19.07
CA VAL A 89 -3.85 0.99 -19.65
C VAL A 89 -3.23 1.83 -18.55
N GLY A 90 -1.92 2.01 -18.61
CA GLY A 90 -1.22 2.92 -17.72
C GLY A 90 0.03 3.45 -18.38
N GLU A 91 0.46 4.61 -17.89
CA GLU A 91 1.61 5.35 -18.38
C GLU A 91 2.42 5.85 -17.19
N HIS A 92 3.74 5.75 -17.30
CA HIS A 92 4.67 6.24 -16.29
C HIS A 92 5.53 7.33 -16.92
N PHE A 93 5.51 8.53 -16.33
CA PHE A 93 6.22 9.68 -16.90
C PHE A 93 6.52 10.75 -15.85
N THR A 94 7.38 11.70 -16.22
CA THR A 94 7.65 12.91 -15.43
C THR A 94 6.85 14.09 -15.98
N VAL A 95 6.13 14.80 -15.10
CA VAL A 95 5.33 15.98 -15.48
C VAL A 95 6.23 17.12 -15.94
N THR A 96 5.94 17.69 -17.11
CA THR A 96 6.71 18.82 -17.65
C THR A 96 5.96 20.14 -17.51
N SER A 97 6.70 21.25 -17.51
CA SER A 97 6.12 22.61 -17.41
C SER A 97 5.25 23.02 -18.59
N GLY A 98 5.36 22.34 -19.74
CA GLY A 98 4.51 22.58 -20.91
C GLY A 98 3.14 21.90 -20.85
N GLY A 99 2.91 21.09 -19.82
CA GLY A 99 1.77 20.18 -19.73
C GLY A 99 2.05 18.85 -20.42
N SER A 100 1.17 17.89 -20.17
CA SER A 100 1.15 16.59 -20.83
C SER A 100 -0.21 16.38 -21.47
N GLU A 101 -0.22 15.82 -22.68
CA GLU A 101 -1.44 15.41 -23.39
C GLU A 101 -1.28 13.94 -23.78
N LEU A 102 -2.19 13.10 -23.31
CA LEU A 102 -2.11 11.64 -23.46
C LEU A 102 -3.34 11.08 -24.16
N THR A 103 -3.15 10.09 -25.01
CA THR A 103 -4.26 9.27 -25.50
C THR A 103 -4.00 7.83 -25.11
N LEU A 104 -4.92 7.28 -24.31
CA LEU A 104 -4.79 5.97 -23.69
C LEU A 104 -5.73 4.97 -24.37
N TYR A 105 -5.20 3.79 -24.66
CA TYR A 105 -5.91 2.70 -25.32
C TYR A 105 -5.92 1.46 -24.42
N PRO A 106 -6.98 1.24 -23.62
CA PRO A 106 -7.12 0.08 -22.75
C PRO A 106 -7.03 -1.25 -23.50
N GLN A 107 -6.25 -2.19 -22.97
CA GLN A 107 -6.03 -3.52 -23.54
C GLN A 107 -6.56 -4.62 -22.63
N ASN A 108 -6.90 -5.78 -23.21
CA ASN A 108 -7.36 -6.94 -22.46
C ASN A 108 -6.35 -7.33 -21.38
N SER A 109 -6.84 -7.46 -20.15
CA SER A 109 -6.05 -7.91 -19.02
C SER A 109 -6.46 -9.30 -18.55
N VAL A 110 -5.61 -9.93 -17.76
CA VAL A 110 -5.89 -11.20 -17.10
C VAL A 110 -5.86 -11.04 -15.59
N GLY A 111 -6.57 -11.93 -14.89
CA GLY A 111 -6.60 -11.92 -13.43
C GLY A 111 -5.25 -12.33 -12.83
N ALA A 112 -4.82 -11.59 -11.82
CA ALA A 112 -3.64 -11.86 -11.01
C ALA A 112 -4.03 -11.89 -9.51
N ALA A 113 -5.13 -12.56 -9.20
CA ALA A 113 -5.66 -12.58 -7.84
C ALA A 113 -4.87 -13.50 -6.90
N GLY A 114 -4.88 -13.16 -5.62
CA GLY A 114 -4.13 -13.89 -4.61
C GLY A 114 -4.51 -13.51 -3.19
N GLN A 115 -3.70 -13.96 -2.24
CA GLN A 115 -3.92 -13.76 -0.82
C GLN A 115 -2.63 -13.36 -0.10
N MET A 116 -2.79 -12.53 0.91
CA MET A 116 -1.76 -12.06 1.81
C MET A 116 -1.78 -12.87 3.11
N PHE A 117 -0.61 -13.31 3.54
CA PHE A 117 -0.40 -14.06 4.77
C PHE A 117 0.51 -13.30 5.74
N LEU A 118 0.40 -13.63 7.02
CA LEU A 118 1.25 -13.11 8.10
C LEU A 118 2.14 -14.22 8.64
N TYR A 119 3.46 -14.03 8.53
CA TYR A 119 4.56 -14.95 8.88
C TYR A 119 4.58 -16.27 8.11
N ASP A 120 3.44 -16.97 8.00
CA ASP A 120 3.35 -18.29 7.39
C ASP A 120 2.15 -18.38 6.44
N ALA A 121 2.33 -19.11 5.33
CA ALA A 121 1.24 -19.42 4.42
C ALA A 121 0.10 -20.15 5.16
N GLY A 122 -1.12 -19.68 4.95
CA GLY A 122 -2.31 -20.19 5.65
C GLY A 122 -2.73 -19.40 6.88
N ASN A 123 -1.92 -18.44 7.36
CA ASN A 123 -2.31 -17.46 8.36
C ASN A 123 -2.69 -16.13 7.67
N PRO A 124 -3.97 -15.88 7.35
CA PRO A 124 -4.35 -14.75 6.52
C PRO A 124 -4.11 -13.42 7.24
N TYR A 125 -3.50 -12.47 6.54
CA TYR A 125 -3.31 -11.11 7.06
C TYR A 125 -4.65 -10.35 6.90
N THR A 126 -5.41 -10.20 7.98
CA THR A 126 -6.78 -9.65 8.00
C THR A 126 -6.93 -8.54 9.03
N ASN A 127 -8.08 -7.90 9.07
CA ASN A 127 -8.46 -6.88 10.05
C ASN A 127 -8.46 -7.37 11.52
N THR A 128 -8.30 -8.68 11.76
CA THR A 128 -8.08 -9.24 13.10
C THR A 128 -6.67 -8.97 13.63
N VAL A 129 -5.72 -8.64 12.75
CA VAL A 129 -4.38 -8.21 13.13
C VAL A 129 -4.46 -6.76 13.62
N PRO A 130 -4.07 -6.47 14.88
CA PRO A 130 -4.08 -5.11 15.41
C PRO A 130 -3.30 -4.15 14.52
N GLY A 131 -3.88 -2.99 14.20
CA GLY A 131 -3.27 -1.98 13.34
C GLY A 131 -3.61 -2.12 11.85
N PHE A 132 -4.13 -3.26 11.39
CA PHE A 132 -4.57 -3.43 10.00
C PHE A 132 -5.57 -2.34 9.58
N GLY A 133 -6.64 -2.16 10.37
CA GLY A 133 -7.75 -1.27 10.01
C GLY A 133 -7.39 0.21 9.95
N ASN A 134 -6.24 0.60 10.51
CA ASN A 134 -5.77 1.99 10.49
C ASN A 134 -5.02 2.31 9.20
N TYR A 135 -4.53 1.30 8.48
CA TYR A 135 -3.73 1.46 7.27
C TYR A 135 -4.10 0.35 6.27
N PRO A 136 -5.15 0.53 5.44
CA PRO A 136 -5.45 -0.44 4.40
C PRO A 136 -4.27 -0.50 3.44
N PHE A 137 -3.66 -1.69 3.34
CA PHE A 137 -2.55 -1.92 2.43
C PHE A 137 -3.07 -2.10 1.00
N LEU A 138 -2.29 -1.62 0.04
CA LEU A 138 -2.49 -1.81 -1.38
C LEU A 138 -1.45 -2.81 -1.88
N MET A 139 -1.91 -3.77 -2.67
CA MET A 139 -1.02 -4.62 -3.45
C MET A 139 -0.57 -3.82 -4.67
N GLU A 140 0.74 -3.72 -4.85
CA GLU A 140 1.37 -3.03 -5.95
C GLU A 140 1.78 -4.02 -7.03
N ALA A 141 1.41 -3.76 -8.28
CA ALA A 141 1.86 -4.52 -9.43
C ALA A 141 2.69 -3.61 -10.33
N TYR A 142 4.01 -3.74 -10.23
CA TYR A 142 4.97 -3.01 -11.06
C TYR A 142 5.21 -3.75 -12.37
N ASP A 143 5.01 -3.07 -13.48
CA ASP A 143 5.30 -3.56 -14.81
C ASP A 143 6.71 -3.20 -15.24
N SER A 144 7.60 -4.19 -15.28
CA SER A 144 9.00 -4.01 -15.68
C SER A 144 9.18 -3.47 -17.11
N LEU A 145 8.17 -3.60 -17.97
CA LEU A 145 8.23 -3.14 -19.36
C LEU A 145 7.94 -1.63 -19.50
N THR A 146 6.94 -1.13 -18.77
CA THR A 146 6.46 0.26 -18.90
C THR A 146 6.90 1.16 -17.74
N GLY A 147 7.38 0.57 -16.64
CA GLY A 147 7.67 1.30 -15.40
C GLY A 147 6.43 1.67 -14.58
N VAL A 148 5.24 1.28 -15.04
CA VAL A 148 3.98 1.62 -14.37
C VAL A 148 3.78 0.73 -13.15
N THR A 149 3.47 1.36 -12.02
CA THR A 149 2.96 0.66 -10.83
C THR A 149 1.45 0.82 -10.70
N TRP A 150 0.75 -0.31 -10.61
CA TRP A 150 -0.68 -0.36 -10.31
C TRP A 150 -0.91 -0.61 -8.84
N GLN A 151 -1.93 0.00 -8.26
CA GLN A 151 -2.33 -0.23 -6.87
C GLN A 151 -3.71 -0.90 -6.81
N TRP A 152 -3.80 -1.99 -6.06
CA TRP A 152 -5.02 -2.78 -5.90
C TRP A 152 -5.36 -2.92 -4.42
N PRO A 153 -6.64 -2.74 -4.04
CA PRO A 153 -7.03 -2.92 -2.65
C PRO A 153 -6.87 -4.38 -2.22
N VAL A 154 -6.39 -4.57 -0.99
CA VAL A 154 -6.44 -5.86 -0.28
C VAL A 154 -7.72 -5.90 0.55
N ASP A 155 -8.55 -6.91 0.32
CA ASP A 155 -9.75 -7.17 1.11
C ASP A 155 -9.37 -7.39 2.58
N THR A 156 -9.94 -6.57 3.46
CA THR A 156 -9.54 -6.53 4.87
C THR A 156 -10.07 -7.71 5.68
N GLU A 157 -11.13 -8.36 5.22
CA GLU A 157 -11.76 -9.47 5.94
C GLU A 157 -11.06 -10.80 5.65
N GLN A 158 -10.53 -10.95 4.43
CA GLN A 158 -9.96 -12.21 3.94
C GLN A 158 -8.46 -12.12 3.62
N GLY A 159 -7.88 -10.91 3.58
CA GLY A 159 -6.52 -10.67 3.12
C GLY A 159 -6.35 -10.94 1.63
N ARG A 160 -7.43 -10.87 0.85
CA ARG A 160 -7.44 -11.25 -0.57
C ARG A 160 -7.28 -10.03 -1.47
N PHE A 161 -6.41 -10.07 -2.46
CA PHE A 161 -6.36 -9.07 -3.51
C PHE A 161 -6.92 -9.63 -4.82
N THR A 162 -7.74 -8.83 -5.49
CA THR A 162 -8.27 -9.15 -6.82
C THR A 162 -7.73 -8.14 -7.81
N SER A 163 -6.53 -8.42 -8.31
CA SER A 163 -5.84 -7.56 -9.27
C SER A 163 -5.89 -8.13 -10.68
N ARG A 164 -5.50 -7.27 -11.62
CA ARG A 164 -5.38 -7.61 -13.03
C ARG A 164 -4.07 -7.07 -13.57
N VAL A 165 -3.54 -7.76 -14.58
CA VAL A 165 -2.30 -7.36 -15.27
C VAL A 165 -2.44 -7.55 -16.77
N LEU A 166 -1.63 -6.83 -17.53
CA LEU A 166 -1.54 -7.03 -18.98
C LEU A 166 -0.63 -8.21 -19.29
N MET A 167 -0.98 -8.96 -20.35
CA MET A 167 -0.12 -9.98 -20.93
C MET A 167 0.95 -9.34 -21.82
N GLY A 168 1.99 -10.12 -22.14
CA GLY A 168 2.90 -9.76 -23.23
C GLY A 168 2.25 -10.02 -24.59
N GLY A 169 2.85 -9.44 -25.64
CA GLY A 169 2.47 -9.73 -27.02
C GLY A 169 2.76 -11.17 -27.44
N GLU A 170 2.50 -11.49 -28.71
CA GLU A 170 2.83 -12.81 -29.25
C GLU A 170 4.34 -13.10 -29.10
N ASN A 171 4.68 -14.16 -28.38
CA ASN A 171 6.06 -14.56 -28.03
C ASN A 171 6.81 -13.62 -27.08
N GLU A 172 6.12 -12.74 -26.37
CA GLU A 172 6.71 -11.87 -25.37
C GLU A 172 6.22 -12.27 -23.97
N THR A 173 7.16 -12.50 -23.06
CA THR A 173 6.85 -12.65 -21.64
C THR A 173 6.85 -11.26 -21.00
N ARG A 174 5.71 -10.82 -20.47
CA ARG A 174 5.64 -9.62 -19.63
C ARG A 174 5.76 -10.01 -18.16
N ASN A 175 6.75 -9.45 -17.47
CA ASN A 175 7.03 -9.74 -16.08
C ASN A 175 6.55 -8.60 -15.18
N TRP A 176 5.84 -9.00 -14.14
CA TRP A 176 5.31 -8.12 -13.11
C TRP A 176 6.01 -8.41 -11.79
N THR A 177 6.26 -7.37 -11.02
CA THR A 177 6.71 -7.49 -9.63
C THR A 177 5.55 -7.10 -8.72
N LEU A 178 5.12 -8.04 -7.89
CA LEU A 178 4.01 -7.84 -6.94
C LEU A 178 4.57 -7.59 -5.55
N SER A 179 4.14 -6.51 -4.92
CA SER A 179 4.57 -6.08 -3.58
C SER A 179 3.40 -5.49 -2.79
N ILE A 180 3.66 -5.04 -1.56
CA ILE A 180 2.70 -4.30 -0.74
C ILE A 180 3.27 -2.91 -0.48
N ASN A 181 2.43 -1.87 -0.53
CA ASN A 181 2.79 -0.46 -0.31
C ASN A 181 3.09 -0.12 1.17
N ASN A 182 3.73 -1.04 1.90
CA ASN A 182 4.15 -0.82 3.27
C ASN A 182 5.38 -1.66 3.61
N GLU A 183 6.54 -0.99 3.66
CA GLU A 183 7.83 -1.63 3.95
C GLU A 183 7.89 -2.24 5.35
N ALA A 184 7.13 -1.72 6.33
CA ALA A 184 7.12 -2.26 7.68
C ALA A 184 6.56 -3.69 7.75
N LEU A 185 5.81 -4.11 6.73
CA LEU A 185 5.32 -5.47 6.60
C LEU A 185 6.37 -6.44 6.06
N ASN A 186 7.50 -5.93 5.53
CA ASN A 186 8.63 -6.74 5.06
C ASN A 186 8.16 -7.92 4.19
N VAL A 187 7.41 -7.60 3.13
CA VAL A 187 6.90 -8.57 2.15
C VAL A 187 7.94 -8.72 1.05
N GLU A 188 8.44 -9.93 0.84
CA GLU A 188 9.34 -10.21 -0.30
C GLU A 188 8.57 -10.07 -1.63
N PRO A 189 9.06 -9.27 -2.60
CA PRO A 189 8.38 -9.09 -3.87
C PRO A 189 8.28 -10.38 -4.69
N LEU A 190 7.10 -10.65 -5.24
CA LEU A 190 6.85 -11.82 -6.08
C LEU A 190 6.95 -11.46 -7.56
N THR A 191 7.79 -12.18 -8.31
CA THR A 191 7.78 -12.08 -9.78
C THR A 191 6.66 -12.93 -10.37
N TYR A 192 5.81 -12.32 -11.18
CA TYR A 192 4.67 -12.95 -11.83
C TYR A 192 4.68 -12.71 -13.34
N SER A 193 4.49 -13.78 -14.11
CA SER A 193 4.30 -13.71 -15.56
C SER A 193 2.97 -14.38 -15.90
N PRO A 194 2.04 -13.69 -16.58
CA PRO A 194 0.74 -14.24 -16.93
C PRO A 194 0.83 -15.19 -18.14
N LEU A 195 1.58 -16.29 -18.00
CA LEU A 195 1.70 -17.37 -19.00
C LEU A 195 1.24 -18.70 -18.37
N GLY A 196 0.13 -19.25 -18.86
CA GLY A 196 -0.37 -20.56 -18.40
C GLY A 196 -1.31 -20.49 -17.18
N ASP A 197 -1.54 -21.67 -16.56
CA ASP A 197 -2.63 -21.93 -15.60
C ASP A 197 -2.82 -20.85 -14.52
N ASN A 198 -4.08 -20.65 -14.13
CA ASN A 198 -4.48 -19.77 -13.02
C ASN A 198 -3.91 -20.29 -11.69
N VAL A 199 -2.70 -19.83 -11.33
CA VAL A 199 -2.11 -20.07 -10.01
C VAL A 199 -2.60 -18.97 -9.05
N SER A 200 -3.10 -19.37 -7.89
CA SER A 200 -3.38 -18.43 -6.79
C SER A 200 -2.06 -17.85 -6.28
N LEU A 201 -1.93 -16.53 -6.30
CA LEU A 201 -0.71 -15.83 -5.90
C LEU A 201 -0.67 -15.65 -4.38
N HIS A 202 0.52 -15.75 -3.79
CA HIS A 202 0.71 -15.62 -2.35
C HIS A 202 1.79 -14.58 -2.04
N LEU A 203 1.47 -13.65 -1.14
CA LEU A 203 2.41 -12.70 -0.56
C LEU A 203 2.45 -12.95 0.95
N THR A 204 3.64 -12.99 1.54
CA THR A 204 3.81 -13.22 2.98
C THR A 204 4.46 -12.00 3.61
N ALA A 205 3.80 -11.42 4.61
CA ALA A 205 4.34 -10.35 5.43
C ALA A 205 5.10 -10.91 6.62
N GLU A 206 6.31 -10.40 6.84
CA GLU A 206 7.20 -10.76 7.93
C GLU A 206 7.64 -9.51 8.71
N PRO A 207 6.69 -8.76 9.32
CA PRO A 207 7.03 -7.54 10.03
C PRO A 207 8.04 -7.80 11.16
N ALA A 208 8.95 -6.84 11.37
CA ALA A 208 9.98 -6.97 12.39
C ALA A 208 9.37 -7.05 13.80
N TYR A 209 10.01 -7.83 14.68
CA TYR A 209 9.63 -7.87 16.08
C TYR A 209 9.80 -6.51 16.74
N VAL A 210 8.78 -6.07 17.47
CA VAL A 210 8.84 -4.84 18.27
C VAL A 210 9.26 -5.20 19.68
N GLN A 211 10.33 -4.57 20.16
CA GLN A 211 10.72 -4.67 21.57
C GLN A 211 9.85 -3.73 22.41
N VAL A 212 9.17 -4.28 23.41
CA VAL A 212 8.36 -3.52 24.36
C VAL A 212 9.04 -3.53 25.72
N ASN A 213 9.29 -2.34 26.27
CA ASN A 213 9.81 -2.18 27.62
C ASN A 213 8.68 -1.68 28.52
N LEU A 214 8.33 -2.48 29.52
CA LEU A 214 7.33 -2.10 30.51
C LEU A 214 8.02 -1.70 31.81
N SER A 215 7.70 -0.50 32.29
CA SER A 215 8.20 0.03 33.55
C SER A 215 7.04 0.44 34.44
N THR A 216 7.03 -0.08 35.65
CA THR A 216 5.99 0.21 36.66
C THR A 216 6.56 1.13 37.72
N PHE A 217 5.86 2.24 38.00
CA PHE A 217 6.27 3.22 39.00
C PHE A 217 5.06 3.96 39.58
N ILE A 218 5.25 4.49 40.79
CA ILE A 218 4.32 5.45 41.41
C ILE A 218 4.68 6.82 40.85
N ASP A 219 3.75 7.40 40.10
CA ASP A 219 3.84 8.74 39.56
C ASP A 219 3.30 9.75 40.58
N HIS A 220 4.21 10.49 41.24
CA HIS A 220 3.85 11.47 42.27
C HIS A 220 3.28 12.77 41.66
N SER A 221 3.63 13.06 40.41
CA SER A 221 3.29 14.29 39.68
C SER A 221 2.15 14.13 38.69
N ILE A 222 1.76 12.90 38.37
CA ILE A 222 0.76 12.53 37.36
C ILE A 222 1.16 13.09 35.98
N ASP A 223 2.43 12.96 35.62
CA ASP A 223 3.02 13.45 34.37
C ASP A 223 3.57 12.33 33.47
N GLY A 224 3.48 11.07 33.90
CA GLY A 224 3.98 9.91 33.17
C GLY A 224 5.51 9.84 33.09
N ASN A 225 6.23 10.63 33.90
CA ASN A 225 7.69 10.65 33.86
C ASN A 225 8.29 9.67 34.86
N LEU A 226 9.00 8.66 34.35
CA LEU A 226 9.69 7.69 35.21
C LEU A 226 10.73 8.35 36.15
N SER A 227 11.35 9.46 35.71
CA SER A 227 12.53 10.03 36.37
C SER A 227 12.23 10.74 37.70
N ASN A 228 10.99 11.20 37.92
CA ASN A 228 10.53 11.79 39.18
C ASN A 228 9.59 10.85 39.97
N GLY A 229 9.33 9.65 39.42
CA GLY A 229 8.53 8.62 40.04
C GLY A 229 9.31 7.74 41.02
N THR A 230 8.59 6.83 41.66
CA THR A 230 9.19 5.75 42.47
C THR A 230 8.96 4.41 41.80
N ALA A 231 10.02 3.76 41.31
CA ALA A 231 9.94 2.44 40.69
C ALA A 231 9.27 1.41 41.62
N LEU A 232 8.39 0.59 41.06
CA LEU A 232 7.63 -0.41 41.80
C LEU A 232 7.72 -1.74 41.07
N ALA A 233 8.18 -2.78 41.76
CA ALA A 233 8.15 -4.13 41.23
C ALA A 233 6.76 -4.75 41.49
N LEU A 234 6.10 -5.23 40.44
CA LEU A 234 4.76 -5.81 40.50
C LEU A 234 4.70 -7.15 39.78
N ASP A 235 3.90 -8.06 40.30
CA ASP A 235 3.48 -9.23 39.54
C ASP A 235 2.36 -8.80 38.58
N PHE A 236 2.55 -9.01 37.29
CA PHE A 236 1.52 -8.73 36.29
C PHE A 236 1.52 -9.76 35.17
N ARG A 237 0.47 -9.70 34.36
CA ARG A 237 0.21 -10.67 33.32
C ARG A 237 -0.17 -9.98 32.03
N LEU A 238 0.55 -10.31 30.96
CA LEU A 238 0.23 -9.86 29.61
C LEU A 238 -0.54 -10.96 28.91
N THR A 239 -1.78 -10.67 28.54
CA THR A 239 -2.63 -11.58 27.77
C THR A 239 -2.90 -10.92 26.41
N PRO A 240 -2.38 -11.50 25.30
CA PRO A 240 -2.64 -10.96 23.97
C PRO A 240 -4.13 -10.93 23.65
N ILE A 241 -4.58 -9.85 23.03
CA ILE A 241 -5.94 -9.75 22.49
C ILE A 241 -5.99 -10.67 21.26
N GLY A 242 -6.87 -11.68 21.28
CA GLY A 242 -7.03 -12.62 20.17
C GLY A 242 -6.45 -14.02 20.40
N ALA A 243 -5.89 -14.32 21.58
CA ALA A 243 -5.53 -15.69 21.99
C ALA A 243 -6.68 -16.32 22.81
N PRO A 244 -7.62 -17.06 22.19
CA PRO A 244 -8.87 -17.49 22.84
C PRO A 244 -8.68 -18.45 24.03
N ASP A 245 -7.50 -19.05 24.19
CA ASP A 245 -7.18 -20.01 25.24
C ASP A 245 -6.13 -19.51 26.25
N GLY A 246 -5.64 -18.28 26.09
CA GLY A 246 -4.57 -17.73 26.93
C GLY A 246 -3.23 -18.46 26.80
N SER A 247 -3.04 -19.29 25.76
CA SER A 247 -1.80 -20.07 25.52
C SER A 247 -0.55 -19.22 25.37
N THR A 248 -0.69 -17.94 25.05
CA THR A 248 0.39 -16.98 24.87
C THR A 248 0.48 -15.95 26.01
N THR A 249 -0.10 -16.28 27.17
CA THR A 249 -0.08 -15.39 28.33
C THR A 249 1.31 -15.38 28.96
N ILE A 250 1.90 -14.18 29.09
CA ILE A 250 3.20 -13.98 29.71
C ILE A 250 2.97 -13.52 31.16
N ASN A 251 3.41 -14.32 32.12
CA ASN A 251 3.44 -13.93 33.52
C ASN A 251 4.81 -13.29 33.81
N ILE A 252 4.78 -12.11 34.43
CA ILE A 252 5.99 -11.38 34.83
C ILE A 252 5.90 -11.21 36.34
N SER A 253 6.86 -11.76 37.06
CA SER A 253 6.96 -11.61 38.50
C SER A 253 7.81 -10.39 38.87
N ALA A 254 7.57 -9.86 40.06
CA ALA A 254 8.22 -8.66 40.57
C ALA A 254 9.75 -8.77 40.60
N ASP A 255 10.28 -9.97 40.83
CA ASP A 255 11.73 -10.25 40.85
C ASP A 255 12.37 -10.27 39.46
N GLN A 256 11.59 -10.33 38.38
CA GLN A 256 12.06 -10.25 37.00
C GLN A 256 12.20 -8.80 36.49
N ILE A 257 11.82 -7.80 37.30
CA ILE A 257 11.89 -6.38 36.95
C ILE A 257 13.24 -5.82 37.42
N CYS A 258 14.11 -5.44 36.48
CA CYS A 258 15.40 -4.81 36.78
C CYS A 258 15.28 -3.28 36.90
N GLU A 259 16.31 -2.61 37.42
CA GLU A 259 16.42 -1.14 37.39
C GLU A 259 16.39 -0.65 35.92
N GLY A 260 15.22 -0.22 35.46
CA GLY A 260 14.98 0.21 34.08
C GLY A 260 13.72 -0.37 33.42
N GLY A 261 13.09 -1.39 34.02
CA GLY A 261 11.88 -2.05 33.51
C GLY A 261 12.06 -3.56 33.27
N ALA A 262 11.06 -4.19 32.68
CA ALA A 262 11.12 -5.56 32.18
C ALA A 262 11.45 -5.55 30.67
N THR A 263 12.62 -6.06 30.30
CA THR A 263 13.03 -6.38 28.92
C THR A 263 13.09 -7.89 28.73
N GLN A 264 12.66 -8.40 27.57
CA GLN A 264 12.76 -9.83 27.19
C GLN A 264 14.18 -10.41 27.36
N ASN A 265 15.23 -9.60 27.31
CA ASN A 265 16.63 -10.02 27.54
C ASN A 265 16.99 -10.33 29.00
N CYS A 266 16.10 -10.06 29.97
CA CYS A 266 16.27 -10.51 31.35
C CYS A 266 15.82 -11.97 31.53
N TRP A 267 15.21 -12.59 30.50
CA TRP A 267 14.65 -13.95 30.57
C TRP A 267 15.70 -15.05 30.35
N ASP A 268 16.87 -14.72 29.77
CA ASP A 268 17.89 -15.71 29.37
C ASP A 268 19.01 -15.95 30.41
N ASN A 269 18.89 -15.46 31.64
CA ASN A 269 19.83 -15.79 32.73
C ASN A 269 19.32 -16.94 33.62
N GLY A 270 18.94 -18.05 32.99
CA GLY A 270 18.60 -19.32 33.63
C GLY A 270 18.93 -20.52 32.76
#